data_AF-A0A248LHI3-F1
#
_entry.id   AF-A0A248LHI3-F1
#
_cell.length_a   1.000
_cell.length_b   1.000
_cell.length_c   1.000
_cell.angle_alpha   90.00
_cell.angle_beta   90.00
_cell.angle_gamma   90.00
#
_symmetry.space_group_name_H-M   'P 1'
#
loop_
_entity.id
_entity.type
_entity.pdbx_description
1 polymer ?
#
loop_
_entity_poly.entity_id
_entity_poly.type
_entity_poly.pdbx_seq_one_letter_code
_entity_poly.pdbx_strand_id
1 'polypeptide(L)'
;MATLILADLHLSADTPAFNDAFLRLLNAAAGQIDALYLLGDIFEVWLGDDDPAPFPRSIISVLHRFAASTPVYVMHGNRDFLLGPRFARESGATLLADPTLVELHGHRYLLSHGDLLCTDDIAYQRFRRTIRQPWRQWLLRHLPLALRQRIGQRLRQQSRTAKNDKPLYIMDASTEEVGRWLLEHAGSTLIHGHTHRPGHHRHVLTNGTLAERWVLPDWRPGQTGGLWIDQNGVHPAPDPLHDLQTHTGNQTR
;
A
#
# COMPACT_ATOMS: atom_id res chain seq x y z
N MET A 1 7.94 -16.44 -14.48
CA MET A 1 7.42 -15.07 -14.37
C MET A 1 6.81 -14.91 -12.99
N ALA A 2 6.69 -13.68 -12.49
CA ALA A 2 6.40 -13.40 -11.10
C ALA A 2 5.46 -12.20 -10.95
N THR A 3 4.85 -12.05 -9.78
CA THR A 3 3.99 -10.92 -9.42
C THR A 3 4.70 -10.00 -8.43
N LEU A 4 4.69 -8.69 -8.68
CA LEU A 4 5.25 -7.68 -7.78
C LEU A 4 4.15 -7.08 -6.89
N ILE A 5 4.40 -7.01 -5.58
CA ILE A 5 3.51 -6.39 -4.60
C ILE A 5 4.24 -5.27 -3.85
N LEU A 6 3.64 -4.09 -3.80
CA LEU A 6 4.12 -2.91 -3.09
C LEU A 6 3.01 -2.30 -2.23
N ALA A 7 3.39 -1.53 -1.21
CA ALA A 7 2.48 -0.71 -0.39
C ALA A 7 3.27 0.46 0.23
N ASP A 8 2.55 1.40 0.86
CA ASP A 8 3.14 2.41 1.75
C ASP A 8 4.30 3.20 1.11
N LEU A 9 4.13 3.54 -0.17
CA LEU A 9 5.12 4.27 -0.97
C LEU A 9 5.19 5.74 -0.59
N HIS A 10 4.04 6.32 -0.19
CA HIS A 10 3.88 7.73 0.19
C HIS A 10 4.49 8.72 -0.82
N LEU A 11 4.24 8.48 -2.11
CA LEU A 11 4.73 9.31 -3.20
C LEU A 11 4.16 10.74 -3.10
N SER A 12 5.01 11.74 -3.27
CA SER A 12 4.67 13.16 -3.21
C SER A 12 5.70 14.02 -3.96
N ALA A 13 5.36 15.28 -4.24
CA ALA A 13 6.33 16.23 -4.78
C ALA A 13 7.54 16.45 -3.84
N ASP A 14 7.36 16.20 -2.53
CA ASP A 14 8.37 16.40 -1.49
C ASP A 14 9.24 15.15 -1.26
N THR A 15 9.00 14.04 -1.98
CA THR A 15 9.72 12.77 -1.83
C THR A 15 10.43 12.32 -3.12
N PRO A 16 11.27 13.16 -3.76
CA PRO A 16 11.87 12.87 -5.07
C PRO A 16 12.68 11.56 -5.09
N ALA A 17 13.39 11.23 -4.02
CA ALA A 17 14.14 9.98 -3.93
C ALA A 17 13.24 8.73 -4.03
N PHE A 18 12.07 8.75 -3.39
CA PHE A 18 11.09 7.65 -3.47
C PHE A 18 10.42 7.60 -4.83
N ASN A 19 10.11 8.76 -5.40
CA ASN A 19 9.57 8.85 -6.75
C ASN A 19 10.53 8.19 -7.74
N ASP A 20 11.81 8.56 -7.71
CA ASP A 20 12.82 8.02 -8.63
C ASP A 20 13.04 6.51 -8.43
N ALA A 21 13.06 6.03 -7.18
CA ALA A 21 13.13 4.60 -6.90
C ALA A 21 11.92 3.83 -7.45
N PHE A 22 10.72 4.38 -7.29
CA PHE A 22 9.51 3.77 -7.84
C PHE A 22 9.58 3.68 -9.37
N LEU A 23 9.99 4.75 -10.05
CA LEU A 23 10.17 4.75 -11.50
C LEU A 23 11.22 3.74 -11.97
N ARG A 24 12.37 3.66 -11.28
CA ARG A 24 13.41 2.67 -11.60
C ARG A 24 12.91 1.25 -11.40
N LEU A 25 12.21 0.99 -10.30
CA LEU A 25 11.63 -0.32 -10.02
C LEU A 25 10.64 -0.74 -11.12
N LEU A 26 9.73 0.16 -11.53
CA LEU A 26 8.79 -0.14 -12.62
C LEU A 26 9.52 -0.38 -13.94
N ASN A 27 10.55 0.40 -14.27
CA ASN A 27 11.35 0.16 -15.47
C ASN A 27 12.07 -1.20 -15.44
N ALA A 28 12.62 -1.59 -14.30
CA ALA A 28 13.31 -2.88 -14.14
C ALA A 28 12.32 -4.06 -14.18
N ALA A 29 11.11 -3.88 -13.65
CA ALA A 29 10.08 -4.92 -13.62
C ALA A 29 9.33 -5.07 -14.96
N ALA A 30 9.38 -4.05 -15.83
CA ALA A 30 8.69 -4.08 -17.11
C ALA A 30 9.10 -5.30 -17.96
N GLY A 31 8.10 -6.11 -18.35
CA GLY A 31 8.32 -7.35 -19.10
C GLY A 31 8.91 -8.52 -18.29
N GLN A 32 9.20 -8.32 -17.00
CA GLN A 32 9.69 -9.37 -16.09
C GLN A 32 8.60 -9.93 -15.17
N ILE A 33 7.50 -9.18 -14.99
CA ILE A 33 6.39 -9.55 -14.10
C ILE A 33 5.07 -9.73 -14.84
N ASP A 34 4.24 -10.63 -14.30
CA ASP A 34 2.90 -10.94 -14.77
C ASP A 34 1.87 -9.90 -14.31
N ALA A 35 2.07 -9.30 -13.13
CA ALA A 35 1.17 -8.30 -12.56
C ALA A 35 1.86 -7.45 -11.48
N LEU A 36 1.34 -6.23 -11.29
CA LEU A 36 1.69 -5.32 -10.20
C LEU A 36 0.49 -5.12 -9.27
N TYR A 37 0.67 -5.34 -7.97
CA TYR A 37 -0.31 -5.02 -6.93
C TYR A 37 0.22 -3.89 -6.04
N LEU A 38 -0.59 -2.84 -5.86
CA LEU A 38 -0.31 -1.72 -4.98
C LEU A 38 -1.33 -1.72 -3.82
N LEU A 39 -0.92 -2.18 -2.64
CA LEU A 39 -1.80 -2.42 -1.49
C LEU A 39 -2.00 -1.18 -0.59
N GLY A 40 -2.32 -0.05 -1.22
CA GLY A 40 -2.67 1.20 -0.53
C GLY A 40 -1.48 2.07 -0.12
N ASP A 41 -1.79 3.31 0.23
CA ASP A 41 -0.84 4.36 0.61
C ASP A 41 0.25 4.59 -0.46
N ILE A 42 -0.18 4.53 -1.74
CA ILE A 42 0.64 4.87 -2.92
C ILE A 42 1.05 6.33 -2.85
N PHE A 43 0.07 7.19 -2.59
CA PHE A 43 0.27 8.62 -2.48
C PHE A 43 0.33 9.03 -1.02
N GLU A 44 1.15 10.03 -0.72
CA GLU A 44 1.14 10.63 0.60
C GLU A 44 -0.26 11.19 0.89
N VAL A 45 -0.94 11.82 -0.07
CA VAL A 45 -2.35 12.21 0.10
C VAL A 45 -3.12 12.13 -1.21
N TRP A 46 -4.36 11.63 -1.15
CA TRP A 46 -5.30 11.73 -2.27
C TRP A 46 -6.52 12.55 -1.88
N LEU A 47 -6.71 13.71 -2.53
CA LEU A 47 -7.85 14.59 -2.25
C LEU A 47 -9.05 14.31 -3.16
N GLY A 48 -8.90 13.45 -4.16
CA GLY A 48 -9.92 13.10 -5.14
C GLY A 48 -9.38 13.18 -6.56
N ASP A 49 -10.00 12.42 -7.46
CA ASP A 49 -9.51 12.25 -8.84
C ASP A 49 -9.59 13.53 -9.70
N ASP A 50 -10.30 14.54 -9.24
CA ASP A 50 -10.43 15.85 -9.88
C ASP A 50 -9.30 16.83 -9.52
N ASP A 51 -8.43 16.49 -8.56
CA ASP A 51 -7.26 17.30 -8.22
C ASP A 51 -6.33 17.46 -9.44
N PRO A 52 -6.08 18.70 -9.92
CA PRO A 52 -5.22 18.95 -11.07
C PRO A 52 -3.73 19.00 -10.73
N ALA A 53 -3.33 18.71 -9.48
CA ALA A 53 -1.93 18.75 -9.05
C ALA A 53 -1.01 17.98 -10.04
N PRO A 54 0.09 18.59 -10.52
CA PRO A 54 0.93 17.98 -11.55
C PRO A 54 1.58 16.66 -11.12
N PHE A 55 1.97 16.53 -9.85
CA PHE A 55 2.69 15.37 -9.35
C PHE A 55 1.84 14.08 -9.39
N PRO A 56 0.63 14.00 -8.79
CA PRO A 56 -0.21 12.82 -8.94
C PRO A 56 -0.49 12.45 -10.40
N ARG A 57 -0.66 13.44 -11.28
CA ARG A 57 -0.89 13.23 -12.72
C ARG A 57 0.33 12.60 -13.42
N SER A 58 1.55 12.95 -13.01
CA SER A 58 2.75 12.32 -13.57
C SER A 58 2.83 10.84 -13.20
N ILE A 59 2.51 10.48 -11.95
CA ILE A 59 2.45 9.08 -11.49
C ILE A 59 1.34 8.30 -12.20
N ILE A 60 0.15 8.88 -12.36
CA ILE A 60 -0.94 8.28 -13.16
C ILE A 60 -0.45 7.97 -14.59
N SER A 61 0.27 8.91 -15.21
CA SER A 61 0.80 8.72 -16.56
C SER A 61 1.85 7.61 -16.65
N VAL A 62 2.65 7.44 -15.60
CA VAL A 62 3.61 6.32 -15.49
C VAL A 62 2.87 5.00 -15.38
N LEU A 63 1.88 4.92 -14.48
CA LEU A 63 1.05 3.73 -14.31
C LEU A 63 0.31 3.36 -15.60
N HIS A 64 -0.24 4.34 -16.32
CA HIS A 64 -0.90 4.11 -17.61
C HIS A 64 0.02 3.44 -18.63
N ARG A 65 1.27 3.92 -18.76
CA ARG A 65 2.23 3.31 -19.68
C ARG A 65 2.61 1.90 -19.24
N PHE A 66 2.78 1.69 -17.94
CA PHE A 66 3.10 0.37 -17.39
C PHE A 66 1.94 -0.63 -17.59
N ALA A 67 0.71 -0.16 -17.37
CA ALA A 67 -0.52 -0.93 -17.53
C ALA A 67 -0.80 -1.38 -18.98
N ALA A 68 -0.12 -0.79 -19.97
CA ALA A 68 -0.25 -1.18 -21.37
C ALA A 68 0.27 -2.60 -21.66
N SER A 69 1.21 -3.11 -20.85
CA SER A 69 1.79 -4.46 -21.00
C SER A 69 1.65 -5.34 -19.77
N THR A 70 1.36 -4.77 -18.61
CA THR A 70 1.35 -5.49 -17.34
C THR A 70 0.13 -5.07 -16.52
N PRO A 71 -0.79 -5.99 -16.17
CA PRO A 71 -1.91 -5.70 -15.28
C PRO A 71 -1.49 -4.98 -13.99
N VAL A 72 -2.20 -3.91 -13.65
CA VAL A 72 -1.99 -3.14 -12.42
C VAL A 72 -3.25 -3.19 -11.57
N TYR A 73 -3.10 -3.60 -10.32
CA TYR A 73 -4.16 -3.67 -9.33
C TYR A 73 -3.87 -2.72 -8.17
N VAL A 74 -4.86 -1.94 -7.74
CA VAL A 74 -4.71 -0.92 -6.70
C VAL A 74 -5.76 -1.12 -5.63
N MET A 75 -5.31 -1.28 -4.39
CA MET A 75 -6.16 -1.25 -3.20
C MET A 75 -6.08 0.11 -2.52
N HIS A 76 -7.16 0.53 -1.86
CA HIS A 76 -7.16 1.75 -1.06
C HIS A 76 -6.40 1.59 0.25
N GLY A 77 -5.50 2.53 0.52
CA GLY A 77 -4.93 2.71 1.85
C GLY A 77 -5.70 3.74 2.68
N ASN A 78 -5.15 4.11 3.84
CA ASN A 78 -5.72 5.14 4.70
C ASN A 78 -5.41 6.57 4.25
N ARG A 79 -4.42 6.78 3.38
CA ARG A 79 -4.04 8.09 2.82
C ARG A 79 -4.76 8.40 1.50
N ASP A 80 -5.11 7.35 0.77
CA ASP A 80 -5.60 7.43 -0.61
C ASP A 80 -6.94 6.72 -0.83
N PHE A 81 -7.73 6.54 0.24
CA PHE A 81 -9.09 5.97 0.21
C PHE A 81 -10.11 6.70 -0.71
N LEU A 82 -9.77 7.88 -1.23
CA LEU A 82 -10.62 8.61 -2.18
C LEU A 82 -10.34 8.28 -3.64
N LEU A 83 -9.29 7.49 -3.96
CA LEU A 83 -9.00 7.02 -5.33
C LEU A 83 -10.27 6.44 -5.94
N GLY A 84 -10.63 6.90 -7.14
CA GLY A 84 -11.92 6.59 -7.74
C GLY A 84 -11.85 6.08 -9.17
N PRO A 85 -13.02 6.01 -9.84
CA PRO A 85 -13.13 5.50 -11.20
C PRO A 85 -12.34 6.31 -12.24
N ARG A 86 -12.09 7.60 -11.99
CA ARG A 86 -11.31 8.42 -12.93
C ARG A 86 -9.83 8.09 -12.81
N PHE A 87 -9.31 7.90 -11.60
CA PHE A 87 -7.96 7.37 -11.40
C PHE A 87 -7.79 6.02 -12.10
N ALA A 88 -8.71 5.08 -11.87
CA ALA A 88 -8.66 3.73 -12.46
C ALA A 88 -8.59 3.80 -14.00
N ARG A 89 -9.47 4.58 -14.63
CA ARG A 89 -9.46 4.77 -16.09
C ARG A 89 -8.18 5.42 -16.60
N GLU A 90 -7.71 6.50 -15.95
CA GLU A 90 -6.55 7.26 -16.45
C GLU A 90 -5.23 6.53 -16.22
N SER A 91 -5.11 5.71 -15.18
CA SER A 91 -3.93 4.91 -14.86
C SER A 91 -3.92 3.53 -15.53
N GLY A 92 -5.05 3.07 -16.07
CA GLY A 92 -5.23 1.70 -16.55
C GLY A 92 -5.29 0.64 -15.44
N ALA A 93 -5.32 1.04 -14.16
CA ALA A 93 -5.36 0.13 -13.03
C ALA A 93 -6.78 -0.36 -12.71
N THR A 94 -6.87 -1.58 -12.16
CA THR A 94 -8.09 -2.13 -11.58
C THR A 94 -8.12 -1.87 -10.07
N LEU A 95 -9.17 -1.22 -9.58
CA LEU A 95 -9.36 -1.03 -8.14
C LEU A 95 -9.82 -2.33 -7.48
N LEU A 96 -9.15 -2.72 -6.39
CA LEU A 96 -9.48 -3.88 -5.56
C LEU A 96 -10.20 -3.47 -4.28
N ALA A 97 -11.05 -4.36 -3.78
CA ALA A 97 -11.65 -4.23 -2.45
C ALA A 97 -10.62 -4.58 -1.37
N ASP A 98 -10.82 -4.10 -0.15
CA ASP A 98 -10.00 -4.45 1.01
C ASP A 98 -10.86 -5.21 2.04
N PRO A 99 -10.61 -6.51 2.29
CA PRO A 99 -9.57 -7.36 1.68
C PRO A 99 -9.99 -7.94 0.30
N THR A 100 -9.01 -8.52 -0.43
CA THR A 100 -9.24 -9.29 -1.66
C THR A 100 -8.47 -10.61 -1.62
N LEU A 101 -9.14 -11.72 -1.89
CA LEU A 101 -8.51 -13.03 -2.08
C LEU A 101 -8.12 -13.21 -3.56
N VAL A 102 -6.86 -13.56 -3.83
CA VAL A 102 -6.34 -13.85 -5.17
C VAL A 102 -5.70 -15.22 -5.23
N GLU A 103 -5.61 -15.78 -6.43
CA GLU A 103 -4.81 -16.98 -6.71
C GLU A 103 -3.66 -16.60 -7.63
N LEU A 104 -2.43 -16.81 -7.18
CA LEU A 104 -1.20 -16.50 -7.91
C LEU A 104 -0.31 -17.75 -7.89
N HIS A 105 0.14 -18.19 -9.06
CA HIS A 105 1.01 -19.37 -9.19
C HIS A 105 0.47 -20.64 -8.49
N GLY A 106 -0.86 -20.82 -8.46
CA GLY A 106 -1.53 -21.98 -7.82
C GLY A 106 -1.67 -21.87 -6.30
N HIS A 107 -1.32 -20.73 -5.70
CA HIS A 107 -1.44 -20.46 -4.27
C HIS A 107 -2.42 -19.33 -4.00
N ARG A 108 -3.12 -19.42 -2.86
CA ARG A 108 -4.11 -18.41 -2.44
C ARG A 108 -3.47 -17.37 -1.54
N TYR A 109 -3.72 -16.09 -1.84
CA TYR A 109 -3.23 -14.97 -1.06
C TYR A 109 -4.38 -14.04 -0.67
N LEU A 110 -4.50 -13.74 0.61
CA LEU A 110 -5.40 -12.72 1.12
C LEU A 110 -4.65 -11.39 1.16
N LEU A 111 -5.02 -10.46 0.30
CA LEU A 111 -4.41 -9.14 0.21
C LEU A 111 -5.23 -8.13 1.01
N SER A 112 -4.54 -7.26 1.74
CA SER A 112 -5.15 -6.14 2.45
C SER A 112 -4.17 -4.98 2.53
N HIS A 113 -4.68 -3.77 2.72
CA HIS A 113 -3.81 -2.66 3.14
C HIS A 113 -3.28 -2.93 4.56
N GLY A 114 -4.09 -3.51 5.44
CA GLY A 114 -3.70 -3.93 6.79
C GLY A 114 -4.26 -3.07 7.92
N ASP A 115 -4.77 -1.88 7.61
CA ASP A 115 -5.37 -0.98 8.61
C ASP A 115 -6.62 -1.55 9.30
N LEU A 116 -7.30 -2.50 8.63
CA LEU A 116 -8.40 -3.27 9.19
C LEU A 116 -7.98 -4.18 10.35
N LEU A 117 -6.74 -4.68 10.32
CA LEU A 117 -6.20 -5.61 11.31
C LEU A 117 -5.84 -4.90 12.63
N CYS A 118 -5.72 -3.58 12.62
CA CYS A 118 -5.37 -2.75 13.79
C CYS A 118 -6.61 -2.48 14.67
N THR A 119 -7.28 -3.53 15.14
CA THR A 119 -8.53 -3.43 15.92
C THR A 119 -8.36 -2.79 17.30
N ASP A 120 -7.14 -2.86 17.84
CA ASP A 120 -6.81 -2.29 19.15
C ASP A 120 -6.73 -0.75 19.09
N ASP A 121 -6.50 -0.15 17.92
CA ASP A 121 -6.63 1.30 17.71
C ASP A 121 -8.10 1.69 17.50
N ILE A 122 -8.89 1.60 18.58
CA ILE A 122 -10.33 1.90 18.57
C ILE A 122 -10.64 3.29 18.00
N ALA A 123 -9.80 4.29 18.32
CA ALA A 123 -9.98 5.65 17.84
C ALA A 123 -9.80 5.72 16.31
N TYR A 124 -8.75 5.09 15.79
CA TYR A 124 -8.54 4.97 14.35
C TYR A 124 -9.68 4.21 13.67
N GLN A 125 -10.10 3.07 14.22
CA GLN A 125 -11.17 2.28 13.62
C GLN A 125 -12.52 3.01 13.58
N ARG A 126 -12.83 3.84 14.59
CA ARG A 126 -14.00 4.73 14.56
C ARG A 126 -13.87 5.79 13.47
N PHE A 127 -12.71 6.43 13.35
CA PHE A 127 -12.44 7.40 12.30
C PHE A 127 -12.57 6.76 10.91
N ARG A 128 -11.93 5.61 10.69
CA ARG A 128 -11.98 4.83 9.44
C ARG A 128 -13.41 4.49 9.04
N ARG A 129 -14.19 3.90 9.97
CA ARG A 129 -15.61 3.59 9.75
C ARG A 129 -16.42 4.81 9.38
N THR A 130 -16.10 5.96 9.97
CA THR A 130 -16.77 7.23 9.66
C THR A 130 -16.38 7.72 8.28
N ILE A 131 -15.09 7.93 8.00
CA ILE A 131 -14.64 8.56 6.75
C ILE A 131 -14.93 7.71 5.51
N ARG A 132 -14.98 6.37 5.66
CA ARG A 132 -15.27 5.45 4.55
C ARG A 132 -16.76 5.31 4.23
N GLN A 133 -17.69 5.94 4.96
CA GLN A 133 -19.13 5.89 4.62
C GLN A 133 -19.37 6.47 3.21
N PRO A 134 -20.17 5.81 2.34
CA PRO A 134 -20.36 6.25 0.95
C PRO A 134 -20.82 7.70 0.80
N TRP A 135 -21.79 8.14 1.62
CA TRP A 135 -22.30 9.51 1.57
C TRP A 135 -21.27 10.55 2.01
N ARG A 136 -20.36 10.21 2.95
CA ARG A 136 -19.27 11.10 3.36
C ARG A 136 -18.20 11.19 2.29
N GLN A 137 -17.82 10.07 1.68
CA GLN A 137 -16.90 10.11 0.55
C GLN A 137 -17.49 10.89 -0.62
N TRP A 138 -18.78 10.71 -0.90
CA TRP A 138 -19.50 11.52 -1.89
C TRP A 138 -19.42 13.01 -1.53
N LEU A 139 -19.77 13.40 -0.30
CA LEU A 139 -19.69 14.79 0.14
C LEU A 139 -18.27 15.34 0.00
N LEU A 140 -17.26 14.62 0.49
CA LEU A 140 -15.85 15.03 0.42
C LEU A 140 -15.42 15.29 -1.03
N ARG A 141 -15.77 14.40 -1.97
CA ARG A 141 -15.46 14.55 -3.41
C ARG A 141 -16.12 15.80 -4.03
N HIS A 142 -17.25 16.27 -3.50
CA HIS A 142 -17.97 17.45 -3.99
C HIS A 142 -17.59 18.75 -3.26
N LEU A 143 -16.73 18.69 -2.24
CA LEU A 143 -16.21 19.90 -1.61
C LEU A 143 -15.21 20.61 -2.55
N PRO A 144 -15.13 21.95 -2.50
CA PRO A 144 -14.07 22.69 -3.17
C PRO A 144 -12.69 22.15 -2.79
N LEU A 145 -11.78 22.07 -3.76
CA LEU A 145 -10.45 21.49 -3.55
C LEU A 145 -9.70 22.14 -2.39
N ALA A 146 -9.76 23.48 -2.27
CA ALA A 146 -9.15 24.22 -1.17
C ALA A 146 -9.66 23.76 0.23
N LEU A 147 -10.93 23.38 0.34
CA LEU A 147 -11.48 22.88 1.59
C LEU A 147 -10.99 21.46 1.87
N ARG A 148 -10.95 20.59 0.85
CA ARG A 148 -10.36 19.25 1.00
C ARG A 148 -8.89 19.29 1.41
N GLN A 149 -8.10 20.20 0.84
CA GLN A 149 -6.72 20.44 1.22
C GLN A 149 -6.60 20.79 2.71
N ARG A 150 -7.43 21.73 3.20
CA ARG A 150 -7.47 22.10 4.62
C ARG A 150 -7.86 20.92 5.52
N ILE A 151 -8.87 20.14 5.14
CA ILE A 151 -9.29 18.94 5.87
C ILE A 151 -8.15 17.92 5.92
N GLY A 152 -7.52 17.64 4.77
CA GLY A 152 -6.40 16.69 4.66
C GLY A 152 -5.21 17.10 5.53
N GLN A 153 -4.82 18.38 5.50
CA GLN A 153 -3.75 18.93 6.35
C GLN A 153 -4.07 18.76 7.84
N ARG A 154 -5.31 19.08 8.25
CA ARG A 154 -5.74 18.95 9.65
C ARG A 154 -5.73 17.49 10.12
N LEU A 155 -6.28 16.56 9.32
CA LEU A 155 -6.28 15.13 9.63
C LEU A 155 -4.85 14.59 9.75
N ARG A 156 -3.94 15.05 8.90
CA ARG A 156 -2.52 14.68 8.95
C ARG A 156 -1.85 15.17 10.23
N GLN A 157 -2.07 16.42 10.61
CA GLN A 157 -1.53 16.98 11.84
C GLN A 157 -2.03 16.20 13.06
N GLN A 158 -3.34 15.93 13.12
CA GLN A 158 -3.96 15.15 14.20
C GLN A 158 -3.44 13.70 14.25
N SER A 159 -3.24 13.07 13.10
CA SER A 159 -2.66 11.72 13.03
C SER A 159 -1.22 11.71 13.55
N ARG A 160 -0.39 12.68 13.16
CA ARG A 160 1.00 12.78 13.64
C ARG A 160 1.07 12.98 15.16
N THR A 161 0.24 13.86 15.72
CA THR A 161 0.19 14.06 17.18
C THR A 161 -0.30 12.79 17.89
N ALA A 162 -1.35 12.15 17.38
CA ALA A 162 -1.88 10.93 17.99
C ALA A 162 -0.92 9.73 17.91
N LYS A 163 -0.08 9.64 16.88
CA LYS A 163 0.94 8.57 16.77
C LYS A 163 2.06 8.72 17.81
N ASN A 164 2.44 9.95 18.18
CA ASN A 164 3.50 10.19 19.16
C ASN A 164 3.12 9.73 20.58
N ASP A 165 1.83 9.76 20.91
CA ASP A 165 1.34 9.44 22.25
C ASP A 165 0.85 7.99 22.40
N LYS A 166 0.84 7.20 21.31
CA LYS A 166 0.31 5.84 21.31
C LYS A 166 1.41 4.79 21.49
N PRO A 167 1.22 3.80 22.37
CA PRO A 167 2.06 2.62 22.41
C PRO A 167 2.10 1.92 21.04
N LEU A 168 3.29 1.53 20.63
CA LEU A 168 3.54 0.88 19.34
C LEU A 168 2.67 -0.36 19.10
N TYR A 169 2.36 -1.15 20.13
CA TYR A 169 1.54 -2.37 19.96
C TYR A 169 0.09 -2.09 19.58
N ILE A 170 -0.49 -0.94 19.98
CA ILE A 170 -1.87 -0.56 19.65
C ILE A 170 -2.02 -0.29 18.14
N MET A 171 -0.94 0.15 17.51
CA MET A 171 -0.91 0.48 16.09
C MET A 171 -0.49 -0.69 15.19
N ASP A 172 -0.23 -1.87 15.76
CA ASP A 172 0.08 -3.06 14.96
C ASP A 172 -1.19 -3.86 14.64
N ALA A 173 -1.04 -4.88 13.80
CA ALA A 173 -2.08 -5.86 13.55
C ALA A 173 -2.37 -6.66 14.84
N SER A 174 -3.65 -6.72 15.23
CA SER A 174 -4.09 -7.55 16.35
C SER A 174 -3.93 -9.03 16.01
N THR A 175 -3.29 -9.78 16.90
CA THR A 175 -3.09 -11.23 16.74
C THR A 175 -4.43 -11.97 16.62
N GLU A 176 -5.45 -11.53 17.36
CA GLU A 176 -6.79 -12.13 17.32
C GLU A 176 -7.43 -11.93 15.95
N GLU A 177 -7.39 -10.71 15.42
CA GLU A 177 -8.01 -10.36 14.13
C GLU A 177 -7.27 -11.03 12.96
N VAL A 178 -5.93 -11.09 13.02
CA VAL A 178 -5.11 -11.86 12.07
C VAL A 178 -5.50 -13.34 12.08
N GLY A 179 -5.60 -13.94 13.27
CA GLY A 179 -6.01 -15.33 13.43
C GLY A 179 -7.41 -15.60 12.85
N ARG A 180 -8.37 -14.69 13.12
CA ARG A 180 -9.73 -14.77 12.59
C ARG A 180 -9.73 -14.75 11.06
N TRP A 181 -9.04 -13.81 10.43
CA TRP A 181 -8.98 -13.70 8.97
C TRP A 181 -8.34 -14.94 8.31
N LEU A 182 -7.25 -15.45 8.91
CA LEU A 182 -6.56 -16.64 8.41
C LEU A 182 -7.41 -17.93 8.57
N LEU A 183 -8.28 -18.00 9.59
CA LEU A 183 -9.27 -19.08 9.73
C LEU A 183 -10.38 -18.96 8.69
N GLU A 184 -10.95 -17.77 8.50
CA GLU A 184 -12.01 -17.51 7.52
C GLU A 184 -11.54 -17.76 6.08
N HIS A 185 -10.26 -17.49 5.80
CA HIS A 185 -9.62 -17.70 4.50
C HIS A 185 -8.61 -18.84 4.57
N ALA A 186 -9.01 -19.96 5.19
CA ALA A 186 -8.17 -21.14 5.38
C ALA A 186 -7.44 -21.56 4.09
N GLY A 187 -6.15 -21.87 4.23
CA GLY A 187 -5.26 -22.25 3.12
C GLY A 187 -4.72 -21.08 2.30
N SER A 188 -4.88 -19.83 2.77
CA SER A 188 -4.26 -18.65 2.16
C SER A 188 -3.13 -18.09 3.01
N THR A 189 -2.21 -17.37 2.36
CA THR A 189 -1.20 -16.53 3.01
C THR A 189 -1.69 -15.07 3.03
N LEU A 190 -1.66 -14.43 4.19
CA LEU A 190 -2.04 -13.02 4.34
C LEU A 190 -0.86 -12.12 3.95
N ILE A 191 -1.10 -11.13 3.08
CA ILE A 191 -0.11 -10.12 2.69
C ILE A 191 -0.71 -8.73 2.92
N HIS A 192 -0.03 -7.88 3.68
CA HIS A 192 -0.49 -6.52 3.94
C HIS A 192 0.64 -5.51 4.17
N GLY A 193 0.31 -4.21 4.15
CA GLY A 193 1.20 -3.10 4.48
C GLY A 193 0.82 -2.45 5.83
N HIS A 194 0.75 -1.12 5.86
CA HIS A 194 0.23 -0.26 6.93
C HIS A 194 0.99 -0.22 8.26
N THR A 195 1.49 -1.36 8.76
CA THR A 195 2.08 -1.42 10.11
C THR A 195 3.54 -1.00 10.14
N HIS A 196 4.19 -0.85 8.97
CA HIS A 196 5.60 -0.43 8.81
C HIS A 196 6.59 -1.36 9.53
N ARG A 197 6.22 -2.64 9.64
CA ARG A 197 6.99 -3.72 10.30
C ARG A 197 7.21 -4.87 9.31
N PRO A 198 8.06 -4.67 8.29
CA PRO A 198 8.29 -5.70 7.29
C PRO A 198 8.75 -7.00 7.94
N GLY A 199 8.19 -8.12 7.49
CA GLY A 199 8.50 -9.41 8.08
C GLY A 199 7.63 -10.55 7.57
N HIS A 200 8.14 -11.76 7.77
CA HIS A 200 7.41 -13.00 7.59
C HIS A 200 7.08 -13.58 8.96
N HIS A 201 5.79 -13.75 9.24
CA HIS A 201 5.28 -14.25 10.51
C HIS A 201 4.53 -15.55 10.29
N ARG A 202 4.81 -16.53 11.15
CA ARG A 202 4.08 -17.80 11.21
C ARG A 202 3.17 -17.81 12.42
N HIS A 203 1.93 -18.26 12.22
CA HIS A 203 0.88 -18.31 13.22
C HIS A 203 0.38 -19.73 13.37
N VAL A 204 0.24 -20.20 14.61
CA VAL A 204 -0.53 -21.41 14.90
C VAL A 204 -1.94 -20.97 15.24
N LEU A 205 -2.89 -21.31 14.37
CA LEU A 205 -4.29 -20.94 14.54
C LEU A 205 -4.95 -21.78 15.64
N THR A 206 -6.12 -21.35 16.12
CA THR A 206 -6.85 -22.04 17.19
C THR A 206 -7.27 -23.48 16.84
N ASN A 207 -7.37 -23.80 15.55
CA ASN A 207 -7.64 -25.16 15.05
C ASN A 207 -6.36 -26.00 14.85
N GLY A 208 -5.19 -25.49 15.26
CA GLY A 208 -3.89 -26.15 15.12
C GLY A 208 -3.23 -26.00 13.73
N THR A 209 -3.87 -25.33 12.78
CA THR A 209 -3.31 -25.12 11.43
C THR A 209 -2.21 -24.06 11.47
N LEU A 210 -1.12 -24.31 10.74
CA LEU A 210 -0.08 -23.30 10.51
C LEU A 210 -0.51 -22.35 9.39
N ALA A 211 -0.38 -21.04 9.62
CA ALA A 211 -0.68 -20.02 8.63
C ALA A 211 0.44 -18.96 8.57
N GLU A 212 0.56 -18.31 7.41
CA GLU A 212 1.62 -17.34 7.15
C GLU A 212 1.06 -15.94 6.91
N ARG A 213 1.79 -14.94 7.39
CA ARG A 213 1.51 -13.51 7.20
C ARG A 213 2.79 -12.80 6.79
N TRP A 214 2.73 -12.08 5.67
CA TRP A 214 3.79 -11.21 5.19
C TRP A 214 3.38 -9.75 5.33
N VAL A 215 4.32 -8.95 5.85
CA VAL A 215 4.17 -7.49 5.95
C VAL A 215 5.12 -6.84 4.96
N LEU A 216 4.57 -5.99 4.09
CA LEU A 216 5.32 -5.19 3.13
C LEU A 216 6.14 -4.10 3.85
N PRO A 217 7.34 -3.77 3.33
CA PRO A 217 8.11 -2.64 3.85
C PRO A 217 7.45 -1.31 3.46
N ASP A 218 7.43 -0.37 4.40
CA ASP A 218 7.17 1.03 4.09
C ASP A 218 8.39 1.68 3.45
N TRP A 219 8.14 2.71 2.63
CA TRP A 219 9.19 3.47 1.98
C TRP A 219 9.58 4.67 2.84
N ARG A 220 10.79 4.61 3.38
CA ARG A 220 11.39 5.64 4.25
C ARG A 220 12.90 5.71 4.02
N PRO A 221 13.59 6.77 4.48
CA PRO A 221 15.04 6.85 4.30
C PRO A 221 15.73 5.60 4.88
N GLY A 222 16.50 4.90 4.05
CA GLY A 222 17.21 3.66 4.41
C GLY A 222 16.37 2.37 4.35
N GLN A 223 15.12 2.43 3.91
CA GLN A 223 14.28 1.25 3.71
C GLN A 223 13.28 1.47 2.58
N THR A 224 13.43 0.71 1.49
CA THR A 224 12.39 0.55 0.47
C THR A 224 12.28 -0.91 0.05
N GLY A 225 11.26 -1.25 -0.73
CA GLY A 225 11.13 -2.59 -1.28
C GLY A 225 9.68 -3.01 -1.50
N GLY A 226 9.52 -4.33 -1.59
CA GLY A 226 8.26 -5.00 -1.90
C GLY A 226 8.40 -6.51 -1.74
N LEU A 227 7.44 -7.24 -2.29
CA LEU A 227 7.48 -8.70 -2.37
C LEU A 227 7.34 -9.15 -3.82
N TRP A 228 8.07 -10.19 -4.19
CA TRP A 228 7.84 -10.97 -5.39
C TRP A 228 7.13 -12.26 -4.99
N ILE A 229 6.16 -12.65 -5.81
CA ILE A 229 5.53 -13.96 -5.73
C ILE A 229 5.80 -14.67 -7.04
N ASP A 230 6.43 -15.84 -6.96
CA ASP A 230 6.64 -16.71 -8.11
C ASP A 230 6.20 -18.15 -7.76
N GLN A 231 6.55 -19.11 -8.62
CA GLN A 231 6.29 -20.54 -8.41
C GLN A 231 6.91 -21.14 -7.13
N ASN A 232 7.88 -20.47 -6.51
CA ASN A 232 8.51 -20.89 -5.26
C ASN A 232 7.89 -20.20 -4.04
N GLY A 233 6.92 -19.30 -4.25
CA GLY A 233 6.22 -18.57 -3.20
C GLY A 233 6.69 -17.12 -3.05
N VAL A 234 6.54 -16.59 -1.83
CA VAL A 234 6.77 -15.18 -1.51
C VAL A 234 8.20 -14.93 -1.09
N HIS A 235 8.85 -13.92 -1.67
CA HIS A 235 10.19 -13.49 -1.28
C HIS A 235 10.35 -11.97 -1.39
N PRO A 236 11.31 -11.36 -0.65
CA PRO A 236 11.57 -9.93 -0.74
C PRO A 236 11.98 -9.50 -2.15
N ALA A 237 11.43 -8.37 -2.61
CA ALA A 237 11.92 -7.68 -3.80
C ALA A 237 13.30 -7.07 -3.56
N PRO A 238 14.17 -7.01 -4.58
CA PRO A 238 15.37 -6.20 -4.51
C PRO A 238 15.02 -4.76 -4.12
N ASP A 239 15.80 -4.17 -3.21
CA ASP A 239 15.58 -2.81 -2.73
C ASP A 239 16.04 -1.80 -3.81
N PRO A 240 15.11 -1.02 -4.41
CA PRO A 240 15.44 -0.09 -5.50
C PRO A 240 16.27 1.13 -5.07
N LEU A 241 16.44 1.37 -3.76
CA LEU A 241 17.33 2.40 -3.22
C LEU A 241 18.70 1.87 -2.76
N HIS A 242 18.88 0.56 -2.62
CA HIS A 242 20.15 -0.01 -2.16
C HIS A 242 21.30 0.32 -3.15
N ASP A 243 21.00 0.29 -4.46
CA ASP A 243 21.97 0.63 -5.52
C ASP A 243 22.40 2.11 -5.55
N LEU A 244 21.66 3.02 -4.90
CA LEU A 244 22.04 4.44 -4.83
C LEU A 244 23.17 4.68 -3.82
N GLN A 245 23.20 3.95 -2.71
CA GLN A 245 24.22 4.14 -1.68
C GLN A 245 25.59 3.59 -2.11
N THR A 246 25.61 2.59 -3.00
CA THR A 246 26.84 1.99 -3.53
C THR A 246 27.49 2.81 -4.65
N HIS A 247 26.76 3.73 -5.29
CA HIS A 247 27.29 4.54 -6.41
C HIS A 247 27.64 5.98 -6.05
N THR A 248 27.19 6.50 -4.91
CA THR A 248 27.66 7.80 -4.39
C THR A 248 29.02 7.75 -3.69
N GLY A 249 29.64 6.57 -3.56
CA GLY A 249 30.92 6.38 -2.88
C GLY A 249 32.19 6.46 -3.76
N ASN A 250 32.08 6.67 -5.08
CA ASN A 250 33.23 6.54 -5.98
C ASN A 250 33.46 7.69 -6.97
N GLN A 251 32.93 8.88 -6.69
CA GLN A 251 33.27 10.12 -7.43
C GLN A 251 33.92 11.17 -6.52
N THR A 252 35.06 10.82 -5.95
CA THR A 252 36.11 11.80 -5.61
C THR A 252 37.45 11.08 -5.59
N ARG A 253 38.13 11.05 -6.74
CA ARG A 253 39.58 11.16 -6.88
C ARG A 253 39.91 11.73 -8.25
#